data_AF-A0A7W5C5C2-F1
#
_entry.id   AF-A0A7W5C5C2-F1
#
_cell.length_a   1.000
_cell.length_b   1.000
_cell.length_c   1.000
_cell.angle_alpha   90.00
_cell.angle_beta   90.00
_cell.angle_gamma   90.00
#
_symmetry.space_group_name_H-M   'P 1'
#
loop_
_entity.id
_entity.type
_entity.pdbx_description
1 polymer ?
#
loop_
_entity_poly.entity_id
_entity_poly.type
_entity_poly.pdbx_seq_one_letter_code
_entity_poly.pdbx_strand_id
1 'polypeptide(L)'
;MKKWFAMAMVCSVALGCGNGLIVQAAETVAVRSEMRTAFDPAFPEILRKDLKELYTKMDHSVVLPTYVPMPDGKVFAFDHKIEKIGYTLNAYLGKNADTAAADKNLIYTISSDTDKSRSLMPEGELYQKLPKKNDWTVYYATSEVTNSEYFTLKQKFSAAVEQLPLLPNSKGDLYLYKKDGVLSVAASWSYDAQTDYQFVSECAELSFDEKFALIRSMRPVLNLFEKADAYVLPEARTLDLKFNSTLLEQRENNKKMQLSKTPFLYKGSVYLPLRDLGTLTGMEAHYVAQDKTVYFMPRDHNRVGMELNALTGEVKSRGVSMGKTTVLNKEGRLLLPVKFFSGQWGLGVVYNAENKTVTVNDSKFTSNQNITRDQNAEVLTMKVLSANGPMFLYSNQFFYTGGWGYNNLMPPTGYSSLKYSVQQISVPLIPGQNEIELTNIHTKKTIDTITLQNTLPADKVPFRGGNTQFYDNMSKTITLSTNDGKEKVWGGGYAEAKKEVTVTGMISKPAFDSIRMIVNVNGKDSGQVVSVSSPGGDFSFKIHPDKGPGIYEVSLYNPKGSLPSTEAGEMMADFVSFVIRFQ
;
A
#
# COMPACT_ATOMS: atom_id res chain seq x y z
N MET A 1 -9.03 34.23 49.35
CA MET A 1 -9.74 33.04 49.91
C MET A 1 -10.11 32.16 48.74
N LYS A 2 -9.37 31.06 48.51
CA LYS A 2 -9.78 29.64 48.73
C LYS A 2 -11.00 29.26 47.87
N LYS A 3 -11.08 28.14 47.15
CA LYS A 3 -10.23 26.97 46.85
C LYS A 3 -11.03 26.16 45.80
N TRP A 4 -10.35 25.24 45.13
CA TRP A 4 -10.88 24.13 44.31
C TRP A 4 -12.03 23.34 44.94
N PHE A 5 -12.81 22.60 44.12
CA PHE A 5 -12.97 21.14 44.30
C PHE A 5 -13.42 20.42 43.02
N ALA A 6 -12.80 19.27 42.78
CA ALA A 6 -13.09 18.28 41.76
C ALA A 6 -14.29 17.41 42.17
N MET A 7 -14.92 16.75 41.19
CA MET A 7 -15.69 15.54 41.46
C MET A 7 -15.36 14.46 40.43
N ALA A 8 -14.68 13.44 40.92
CA ALA A 8 -14.48 12.17 40.26
C ALA A 8 -15.80 11.39 40.24
N MET A 9 -16.09 10.69 39.15
CA MET A 9 -17.06 9.60 39.16
C MET A 9 -16.32 8.30 38.90
N VAL A 10 -16.15 7.55 39.98
CA VAL A 10 -15.78 6.14 39.99
C VAL A 10 -17.01 5.36 39.55
N CYS A 11 -16.86 4.49 38.55
CA CYS A 11 -17.78 3.36 38.38
C CYS A 11 -16.95 2.11 38.06
N SER A 12 -16.76 1.30 39.10
CA SER A 12 -16.27 -0.08 39.03
C SER A 12 -17.48 -1.01 39.04
N VAL A 13 -17.69 -1.83 38.01
CA VAL A 13 -18.37 -3.14 38.14
C VAL A 13 -17.91 -4.12 37.03
N ALA A 14 -17.39 -5.25 37.53
CA ALA A 14 -17.43 -6.64 37.05
C ALA A 14 -16.97 -7.05 35.63
N LEU A 15 -15.98 -7.94 35.69
CA LEU A 15 -15.64 -8.99 34.74
C LEU A 15 -16.89 -9.78 34.27
N GLY A 16 -17.02 -9.90 32.96
CA GLY A 16 -17.82 -10.92 32.29
C GLY A 16 -17.12 -11.30 30.98
N CYS A 17 -16.53 -12.48 30.94
CA CYS A 17 -15.93 -13.05 29.74
C CYS A 17 -16.98 -13.20 28.63
N GLY A 18 -16.68 -12.71 27.43
CA GLY A 18 -17.50 -12.89 26.24
C GLY A 18 -16.77 -12.32 25.03
N ASN A 19 -15.99 -13.16 24.34
CA ASN A 19 -15.37 -12.83 23.07
C ASN A 19 -16.46 -12.68 22.00
N GLY A 20 -16.85 -11.44 21.71
CA GLY A 20 -17.69 -11.08 20.58
C GLY A 20 -17.05 -9.89 19.86
N LEU A 21 -16.34 -10.16 18.77
CA LEU A 21 -15.82 -9.15 17.86
C LEU A 21 -17.02 -8.57 17.09
N ILE A 22 -17.61 -7.50 17.63
CA ILE A 22 -18.59 -6.69 16.89
C ILE A 22 -17.79 -5.78 15.95
N VAL A 23 -17.80 -6.09 14.67
CA VAL A 23 -17.40 -5.15 13.61
C VAL A 23 -18.52 -4.12 13.51
N GLN A 24 -18.35 -2.97 14.17
CA GLN A 24 -19.17 -1.81 13.89
C GLN A 24 -18.86 -1.36 12.46
N ALA A 25 -19.92 -1.35 11.63
CA ALA A 25 -19.91 -0.72 10.32
C ALA A 25 -19.37 0.70 10.46
N ALA A 26 -18.34 1.01 9.68
CA ALA A 26 -17.74 2.33 9.63
C ALA A 26 -18.82 3.37 9.34
N GLU A 27 -19.11 4.23 10.31
CA GLU A 27 -19.82 5.48 10.06
C GLU A 27 -19.10 6.19 8.90
N THR A 28 -19.87 6.53 7.87
CA THR A 28 -19.45 7.39 6.77
C THR A 28 -19.05 8.75 7.32
N VAL A 29 -17.80 8.87 7.76
CA VAL A 29 -17.15 10.15 8.03
C VAL A 29 -17.08 10.88 6.70
N ALA A 30 -17.75 12.03 6.63
CA ALA A 30 -17.73 12.93 5.50
C ALA A 30 -16.29 13.13 5.01
N VAL A 31 -16.09 12.94 3.71
CA VAL A 31 -14.82 13.10 3.00
C VAL A 31 -14.25 14.49 3.33
N ARG A 32 -13.29 14.55 4.24
CA ARG A 32 -12.36 15.68 4.30
C ARG A 32 -11.53 15.60 3.02
N SER A 33 -11.94 16.38 2.02
CA SER A 33 -11.08 16.77 0.92
C SER A 33 -9.77 17.30 1.51
N GLU A 34 -8.65 16.78 1.03
CA GLU A 34 -7.28 17.16 1.41
C GLU A 34 -6.67 16.44 2.64
N MET A 35 -6.69 15.11 2.65
CA MET A 35 -5.50 14.38 3.15
C MET A 35 -4.70 13.90 1.95
N ARG A 36 -3.76 14.74 1.51
CA ARG A 36 -2.72 14.35 0.55
C ARG A 36 -1.85 13.28 1.22
N THR A 37 -2.08 12.02 0.87
CA THR A 37 -1.12 10.93 1.09
C THR A 37 0.02 11.11 0.11
N ALA A 38 0.89 12.07 0.41
CA ALA A 38 2.28 11.90 0.05
C ALA A 38 2.75 10.66 0.83
N PHE A 39 3.57 9.81 0.17
CA PHE A 39 4.59 9.08 0.93
C PHE A 39 5.15 10.04 1.99
N ASP A 40 5.40 9.57 3.21
CA ASP A 40 6.13 10.37 4.19
C ASP A 40 7.19 11.19 3.45
N PRO A 41 7.18 12.54 3.51
CA PRO A 41 8.00 13.38 2.63
C PRO A 41 9.49 13.05 2.68
N ALA A 42 9.91 12.20 3.61
CA ALA A 42 11.25 11.66 3.73
C ALA A 42 11.53 10.33 2.98
N PHE A 43 10.55 9.71 2.33
CA PHE A 43 10.75 8.73 1.25
C PHE A 43 10.39 9.37 -0.10
N PRO A 44 11.13 10.40 -0.56
CA PRO A 44 10.88 10.94 -1.90
C PRO A 44 11.00 9.81 -2.92
N GLU A 45 10.19 9.90 -3.96
CA GLU A 45 10.19 8.97 -5.08
C GLU A 45 11.60 8.75 -5.69
N ILE A 46 12.47 9.77 -5.55
CA ILE A 46 13.90 9.75 -5.86
C ILE A 46 14.61 8.59 -5.16
N LEU A 47 14.30 8.33 -3.89
CA LEU A 47 14.92 7.25 -3.14
C LEU A 47 14.39 5.88 -3.51
N ARG A 48 13.29 5.66 -4.24
CA ARG A 48 12.78 4.29 -4.42
C ARG A 48 13.69 3.37 -5.24
N LYS A 49 14.26 3.89 -6.33
CA LYS A 49 15.21 3.12 -7.15
C LYS A 49 16.51 2.88 -6.37
N ASP A 50 16.96 3.92 -5.68
CA ASP A 50 18.20 3.96 -4.93
C ASP A 50 18.11 3.16 -3.62
N LEU A 51 16.92 3.07 -3.02
CA LEU A 51 16.60 2.24 -1.85
C LEU A 51 16.68 0.77 -2.17
N LYS A 52 16.22 0.35 -3.36
CA LYS A 52 16.41 -1.03 -3.80
C LYS A 52 17.89 -1.34 -3.95
N GLU A 53 18.68 -0.38 -4.44
CA GLU A 53 20.13 -0.55 -4.59
C GLU A 53 20.86 -0.57 -3.23
N LEU A 54 20.58 0.40 -2.35
CA LEU A 54 21.03 0.44 -0.96
C LEU A 54 20.64 -0.85 -0.23
N TYR A 55 19.40 -1.31 -0.39
CA TYR A 55 18.91 -2.54 0.23
C TYR A 55 19.63 -3.79 -0.27
N THR A 56 19.80 -3.93 -1.59
CA THR A 56 20.34 -5.16 -2.18
C THR A 56 21.86 -5.28 -2.04
N LYS A 57 22.56 -4.17 -1.80
CA LYS A 57 24.03 -4.15 -1.73
C LYS A 57 24.59 -4.06 -0.31
N MET A 58 23.77 -3.72 0.68
CA MET A 58 24.21 -3.52 2.06
C MET A 58 23.86 -4.73 2.92
N ASP A 59 24.75 -5.07 3.83
CA ASP A 59 24.61 -6.18 4.79
C ASP A 59 23.97 -5.75 6.13
N HIS A 60 23.65 -4.46 6.27
CA HIS A 60 23.12 -3.85 7.48
C HIS A 60 21.89 -2.97 7.22
N SER A 61 21.23 -2.53 8.30
CA SER A 61 20.04 -1.68 8.24
C SER A 61 20.33 -0.30 7.67
N VAL A 62 19.57 0.11 6.65
CA VAL A 62 19.58 1.50 6.17
C VAL A 62 18.65 2.33 7.06
N VAL A 63 19.09 3.50 7.50
CA VAL A 63 18.30 4.43 8.34
C VAL A 63 18.06 5.74 7.59
N LEU A 64 16.80 6.16 7.50
CA LEU A 64 16.39 7.37 6.80
C LEU A 64 15.44 8.22 7.67
N PRO A 65 15.39 9.54 7.45
CA PRO A 65 14.43 10.39 8.15
C PRO A 65 12.99 10.02 7.75
N THR A 66 12.05 10.40 8.61
CA THR A 66 10.58 10.35 8.39
C THR A 66 9.96 11.74 8.50
N TYR A 67 10.81 12.75 8.42
CA TYR A 67 10.48 14.15 8.43
C TYR A 67 11.55 14.85 7.61
N VAL A 68 11.13 15.73 6.70
CA VAL A 68 12.04 16.68 6.05
C VAL A 68 11.42 18.05 6.33
N PRO A 69 12.12 18.95 7.04
CA PRO A 69 11.63 20.30 7.24
C PRO A 69 11.42 20.92 5.87
N MET A 70 10.29 21.58 5.67
CA MET A 70 9.97 22.29 4.43
C MET A 70 9.82 23.77 4.77
N PRO A 71 10.92 24.54 4.88
CA PRO A 71 10.85 25.92 5.34
C PRO A 71 10.31 26.88 4.26
N ASP A 72 9.09 26.67 3.72
CA ASP A 72 8.49 27.29 2.50
C ASP A 72 8.32 26.34 1.28
N GLY A 73 8.44 25.02 1.49
CA GLY A 73 8.27 24.00 0.45
C GLY A 73 9.53 23.71 -0.39
N LYS A 74 10.73 24.04 0.14
CA LYS A 74 11.97 24.06 -0.63
C LYS A 74 13.08 23.05 -0.25
N VAL A 75 12.76 21.78 -0.02
CA VAL A 75 13.82 20.73 -0.03
C VAL A 75 13.70 19.93 -1.32
N PHE A 76 14.79 19.83 -2.09
CA PHE A 76 14.69 19.59 -3.53
C PHE A 76 15.62 18.52 -4.11
N ALA A 77 16.71 18.14 -3.43
CA ALA A 77 17.64 17.16 -4.00
C ALA A 77 18.29 16.29 -2.92
N PHE A 78 18.41 15.00 -3.24
CA PHE A 78 19.18 14.02 -2.49
C PHE A 78 20.29 13.50 -3.40
N ASP A 79 21.51 13.44 -2.86
CA ASP A 79 22.62 12.71 -3.47
C ASP A 79 23.05 11.61 -2.52
N HIS A 80 23.41 10.44 -3.06
CA HIS A 80 23.80 9.30 -2.25
C HIS A 80 24.98 8.55 -2.86
N LYS A 81 25.77 7.95 -1.98
CA LYS A 81 26.90 7.11 -2.34
C LYS A 81 26.90 5.85 -1.50
N ILE A 82 26.92 4.69 -2.15
CA ILE A 82 27.10 3.40 -1.52
C ILE A 82 28.60 3.12 -1.43
N GLU A 83 29.09 2.87 -0.23
CA GLU A 83 30.47 2.50 0.05
C GLU A 83 30.52 1.01 0.47
N LYS A 84 31.72 0.42 0.53
CA LYS A 84 31.86 -1.01 0.85
C LYS A 84 31.34 -1.37 2.24
N ILE A 85 31.42 -0.43 3.18
CA ILE A 85 31.16 -0.62 4.62
C ILE A 85 30.02 0.26 5.13
N GLY A 86 29.30 0.95 4.23
CA GLY A 86 28.45 2.06 4.64
C GLY A 86 27.77 2.79 3.48
N TYR A 87 26.96 3.79 3.80
CA TYR A 87 26.45 4.74 2.82
C TYR A 87 26.61 6.17 3.31
N THR A 88 26.53 7.11 2.37
CA THR A 88 26.35 8.53 2.67
C THR A 88 25.15 9.05 1.87
N LEU A 89 24.32 9.87 2.50
CA LEU A 89 23.18 10.56 1.91
C LEU A 89 23.27 12.04 2.27
N ASN A 90 23.28 12.90 1.27
CA ASN A 90 23.31 14.35 1.41
C ASN A 90 21.97 14.94 0.96
N ALA A 91 21.42 15.86 1.76
CA ALA A 91 20.20 16.58 1.43
C ALA A 91 20.49 18.06 1.17
N TYR A 92 19.94 18.64 0.10
CA TYR A 92 20.24 20.01 -0.32
C TYR A 92 19.00 20.92 -0.45
N LEU A 93 19.21 22.21 -0.17
CA LEU A 93 18.26 23.33 -0.29
C LEU A 93 18.41 24.02 -1.66
N GLY A 94 17.48 23.93 -2.62
CA GLY A 94 17.63 24.73 -3.86
C GLY A 94 16.72 24.43 -5.05
N LYS A 95 16.58 25.38 -5.98
CA LYS A 95 15.54 25.38 -7.03
C LYS A 95 15.62 24.31 -8.14
N ASN A 96 16.66 23.48 -8.27
CA ASN A 96 16.75 22.36 -9.23
C ASN A 96 17.82 21.34 -8.79
N ALA A 97 17.59 20.04 -9.04
CA ALA A 97 18.58 18.97 -8.81
C ALA A 97 19.86 19.12 -9.67
N ASP A 98 19.75 19.66 -10.89
CA ASP A 98 20.87 19.77 -11.83
C ASP A 98 21.87 20.91 -11.52
N THR A 99 21.52 21.83 -10.62
CA THR A 99 22.37 22.99 -10.25
C THR A 99 22.88 22.94 -8.82
N ALA A 100 22.65 21.86 -8.09
CA ALA A 100 23.07 21.70 -6.69
C ALA A 100 24.60 21.51 -6.50
N ALA A 101 25.39 21.79 -7.53
CA ALA A 101 26.85 21.62 -7.56
C ALA A 101 27.64 22.70 -6.78
N ALA A 102 27.14 23.17 -5.63
CA ALA A 102 27.94 23.98 -4.71
C ALA A 102 27.50 23.76 -3.27
N ASP A 103 28.46 23.45 -2.38
CA ASP A 103 28.31 23.14 -0.95
C ASP A 103 27.44 24.11 -0.13
N LYS A 104 27.14 25.30 -0.66
CA LYS A 104 26.38 26.38 0.02
C LYS A 104 24.93 26.04 0.36
N ASN A 105 24.43 24.88 -0.05
CA ASN A 105 23.04 24.47 0.09
C ASN A 105 22.87 23.14 0.83
N LEU A 106 23.93 22.55 1.39
CA LEU A 106 23.83 21.29 2.14
C LEU A 106 23.05 21.50 3.44
N ILE A 107 21.92 20.80 3.58
CA ILE A 107 21.06 20.85 4.76
C ILE A 107 21.59 19.92 5.84
N TYR A 108 21.80 18.66 5.47
CA TYR A 108 22.35 17.64 6.34
C TYR A 108 23.01 16.51 5.56
N THR A 109 23.88 15.78 6.25
CA THR A 109 24.47 14.52 5.81
C THR A 109 24.07 13.43 6.79
N ILE A 110 23.68 12.27 6.26
CA ILE A 110 23.53 11.02 7.00
C ILE A 110 24.56 10.04 6.47
N SER A 111 25.23 9.32 7.34
CA SER A 111 26.05 8.19 6.94
C SER A 111 25.89 6.99 7.86
N SER A 112 26.18 5.81 7.34
CA SER A 112 26.44 4.62 8.14
C SER A 112 27.86 4.13 7.93
N ASP A 113 28.41 3.50 8.95
CA ASP A 113 29.69 2.81 8.88
C ASP A 113 29.68 1.58 9.81
N THR A 114 30.16 0.45 9.33
CA THR A 114 30.38 -0.75 10.16
C THR A 114 31.74 -0.70 10.89
N ASP A 115 32.69 0.07 10.39
CA ASP A 115 33.98 0.32 11.03
C ASP A 115 33.90 1.64 11.79
N LYS A 116 33.71 1.59 13.12
CA LYS A 116 33.50 2.72 14.06
C LYS A 116 34.61 3.79 14.11
N SER A 117 35.06 4.30 12.98
CA SER A 117 36.31 5.03 12.79
C SER A 117 36.11 6.53 12.54
N ARG A 118 34.89 6.97 12.21
CA ARG A 118 34.61 8.40 11.98
C ARG A 118 34.33 9.13 13.29
N SER A 119 35.29 9.94 13.72
CA SER A 119 35.06 10.94 14.76
C SER A 119 34.12 12.02 14.24
N LEU A 120 33.01 12.24 14.95
CA LEU A 120 32.10 13.36 14.71
C LEU A 120 32.53 14.65 15.42
N MET A 121 33.59 14.62 16.22
CA MET A 121 34.06 15.80 16.94
C MET A 121 34.92 16.66 16.02
N PRO A 122 34.52 17.92 15.73
CA PRO A 122 35.45 18.92 15.20
C PRO A 122 36.77 18.92 15.96
N GLU A 123 37.88 18.80 15.24
CA GLU A 123 39.21 18.83 15.84
C GLU A 123 39.48 20.20 16.50
N GLY A 124 40.06 20.18 17.70
CA GLY A 124 40.51 21.39 18.40
C GLY A 124 39.50 22.03 19.37
N GLU A 125 38.28 21.50 19.48
CA GLU A 125 37.28 22.02 20.42
C GLU A 125 37.29 21.29 21.79
N LEU A 126 37.07 22.05 22.86
CA LEU A 126 36.81 21.51 24.19
C LEU A 126 35.31 21.28 24.36
N TYR A 127 34.92 20.04 24.67
CA TYR A 127 33.54 19.67 24.90
C TYR A 127 33.25 19.44 26.38
N GLN A 128 32.13 19.97 26.85
CA GLN A 128 31.59 19.60 28.15
C GLN A 128 30.46 18.59 28.00
N LYS A 129 30.47 17.59 28.87
CA LYS A 129 29.50 16.49 28.89
C LYS A 129 28.30 16.86 29.77
N LEU A 130 27.10 16.76 29.21
CA LEU A 130 25.85 16.81 29.97
C LEU A 130 25.50 15.44 30.56
N PRO A 131 24.66 15.39 31.62
CA PRO A 131 24.21 14.13 32.20
C PRO A 131 23.57 13.23 31.14
N LYS A 132 23.99 11.96 31.14
CA LYS A 132 23.44 10.92 30.27
C LYS A 132 21.95 10.72 30.57
N LYS A 133 21.13 10.64 29.52
CA LYS A 133 19.69 10.38 29.64
C LYS A 133 19.22 9.45 28.54
N ASN A 134 18.47 8.40 28.88
CA ASN A 134 17.93 7.40 27.94
C ASN A 134 18.99 6.80 27.00
N ASP A 135 20.17 6.47 27.53
CA ASP A 135 21.32 5.98 26.73
C ASP A 135 21.95 6.95 25.73
N TRP A 136 21.58 8.23 25.81
CA TRP A 136 22.19 9.30 25.03
C TRP A 136 23.07 10.22 25.89
N THR A 137 24.24 10.57 25.38
CA THR A 137 25.11 11.61 25.95
C THR A 137 25.04 12.86 25.10
N VAL A 138 25.09 14.05 25.71
CA VAL A 138 25.24 15.30 24.97
C VAL A 138 26.54 15.97 25.30
N TYR A 139 27.22 16.42 24.26
CA TYR A 139 28.45 17.19 24.28
C TYR A 139 28.16 18.56 23.69
N TYR A 140 28.73 19.60 24.31
CA TYR A 140 28.66 20.95 23.78
C TYR A 140 30.03 21.62 23.78
N ALA A 141 30.34 22.34 22.72
CA ALA A 141 31.60 23.07 22.58
C ALA A 141 31.64 24.30 23.50
N THR A 142 32.68 24.43 24.32
CA THR A 142 32.79 25.50 25.32
C THR A 142 33.44 26.78 24.80
N SER A 143 34.18 26.71 23.69
CA SER A 143 34.92 27.84 23.12
C SER A 143 34.03 28.85 22.39
N GLU A 144 32.85 28.44 21.91
CA GLU A 144 32.07 29.21 20.94
C GLU A 144 30.64 29.54 21.37
N VAL A 145 30.19 28.98 22.50
CA VAL A 145 28.82 29.13 23.01
C VAL A 145 28.85 29.89 24.32
N THR A 146 28.10 30.99 24.41
CA THR A 146 27.99 31.77 25.65
C THR A 146 27.29 30.95 26.75
N ASN A 147 27.55 31.27 28.03
CA ASN A 147 26.89 30.59 29.15
C ASN A 147 25.35 30.65 29.04
N SER A 148 24.79 31.76 28.56
CA SER A 148 23.34 31.93 28.38
C SER A 148 22.76 31.04 27.27
N GLU A 149 23.44 30.97 26.12
CA GLU A 149 23.08 30.05 25.04
C GLU A 149 23.20 28.59 25.49
N TYR A 150 24.26 28.26 26.24
CA TYR A 150 24.45 26.93 26.82
C TYR A 150 23.27 26.53 27.72
N PHE A 151 22.85 27.39 28.65
CA PHE A 151 21.70 27.09 29.51
C PHE A 151 20.41 26.91 28.71
N THR A 152 20.21 27.74 27.69
CA THR A 152 19.04 27.66 26.79
C THR A 152 19.02 26.33 26.03
N LEU A 153 20.14 25.93 25.43
CA LEU A 153 20.28 24.67 24.71
C LEU A 153 20.16 23.46 25.63
N LYS A 154 20.76 23.52 26.81
CA LYS A 154 20.63 22.49 27.85
C LYS A 154 19.18 22.32 28.30
N GLN A 155 18.44 23.42 28.45
CA GLN A 155 17.03 23.39 28.81
C GLN A 155 16.19 22.80 27.67
N LYS A 156 16.40 23.27 26.43
CA LYS A 156 15.72 22.73 25.24
C LYS A 156 15.97 21.23 25.07
N PHE A 157 17.22 20.79 25.20
CA PHE A 157 17.56 19.38 25.13
C PHE A 157 16.89 18.61 26.26
N SER A 158 17.08 19.02 27.52
CA SER A 158 16.49 18.35 28.69
C SER A 158 14.98 18.20 28.54
N ALA A 159 14.28 19.26 28.16
CA ALA A 159 12.84 19.25 27.92
C ALA A 159 12.46 18.30 26.78
N ALA A 160 13.24 18.27 25.71
CA ALA A 160 12.96 17.39 24.59
C ALA A 160 13.13 15.91 24.99
N VAL A 161 14.25 15.51 25.59
CA VAL A 161 14.49 14.10 25.97
C VAL A 161 13.70 13.65 27.22
N GLU A 162 13.10 14.55 27.99
CA GLU A 162 12.15 14.20 29.06
C GLU A 162 10.89 13.53 28.54
N GLN A 163 10.39 14.00 27.39
CA GLN A 163 9.13 13.51 26.87
C GLN A 163 9.32 12.19 26.11
N LEU A 164 10.42 12.05 25.36
CA LEU A 164 10.73 10.86 24.56
C LEU A 164 12.26 10.72 24.33
N PRO A 165 12.82 9.49 24.30
CA PRO A 165 14.19 9.26 23.85
C PRO A 165 14.41 9.82 22.44
N LEU A 166 15.63 10.29 22.15
CA LEU A 166 16.02 10.85 20.85
C LEU A 166 15.68 9.88 19.70
N LEU A 167 16.12 8.63 19.86
CA LEU A 167 15.77 7.51 19.00
C LEU A 167 15.51 6.29 19.90
N PRO A 168 14.29 5.70 19.88
CA PRO A 168 13.96 4.54 20.71
C PRO A 168 14.90 3.36 20.42
N ASN A 169 15.27 2.61 21.48
CA ASN A 169 16.13 1.42 21.40
C ASN A 169 17.51 1.67 20.77
N SER A 170 18.03 2.89 20.86
CA SER A 170 19.37 3.24 20.38
C SER A 170 20.22 3.79 21.53
N LYS A 171 21.54 3.73 21.34
CA LYS A 171 22.52 4.41 22.20
C LYS A 171 23.33 5.34 21.32
N GLY A 172 23.63 6.54 21.81
CA GLY A 172 24.29 7.53 20.96
C GLY A 172 24.79 8.75 21.68
N ASP A 173 25.47 9.59 20.92
CA ASP A 173 26.02 10.86 21.36
C ASP A 173 25.49 11.99 20.47
N LEU A 174 25.22 13.15 21.07
CA LEU A 174 24.80 14.37 20.38
C LEU A 174 25.83 15.46 20.65
N TYR A 175 26.28 16.13 19.60
CA TYR A 175 27.27 17.19 19.65
C TYR A 175 26.63 18.50 19.18
N LEU A 176 26.78 19.55 20.00
CA LEU A 176 26.33 20.91 19.73
C LEU A 176 27.57 21.81 19.65
N TYR A 177 27.78 22.44 18.51
CA TYR A 177 28.93 23.31 18.27
C TYR A 177 28.51 24.48 17.38
N LYS A 178 29.37 25.50 17.28
CA LYS A 178 29.22 26.53 16.25
C LYS A 178 30.25 26.29 15.15
N LYS A 179 29.87 26.63 13.93
CA LYS A 179 30.79 26.66 12.79
C LYS A 179 30.46 27.91 12.00
N ASP A 180 31.44 28.78 11.82
CA ASP A 180 31.27 30.08 11.18
C ASP A 180 30.11 30.91 11.80
N GLY A 181 29.93 30.79 13.12
CA GLY A 181 28.87 31.47 13.89
C GLY A 181 27.49 30.81 13.81
N VAL A 182 27.33 29.74 13.04
CA VAL A 182 26.06 28.99 12.89
C VAL A 182 26.02 27.86 13.90
N LEU A 183 24.89 27.70 14.59
CA LEU A 183 24.66 26.56 15.49
C LEU A 183 24.50 25.27 14.67
N SER A 184 25.44 24.35 14.83
CA SER A 184 25.51 23.05 14.17
C SER A 184 25.13 21.92 15.12
N VAL A 185 24.58 20.85 14.56
CA VAL A 185 24.20 19.64 15.30
C VAL A 185 24.79 18.43 14.61
N ALA A 186 25.54 17.62 15.36
CA ALA A 186 25.96 16.29 14.93
C ALA A 186 25.45 15.23 15.91
N ALA A 187 25.13 14.03 15.42
CA ALA A 187 24.70 12.92 16.25
C ALA A 187 25.29 11.61 15.73
N SER A 188 25.77 10.75 16.62
CA SER A 188 26.10 9.35 16.34
C SER A 188 25.21 8.42 17.14
N TRP A 189 24.79 7.30 16.58
CA TRP A 189 24.05 6.29 17.31
C TRP A 189 24.17 4.90 16.71
N SER A 190 23.81 3.90 17.51
CA SER A 190 23.71 2.51 17.06
C SER A 190 22.49 1.83 17.67
N TYR A 191 21.89 0.90 16.91
CA TYR A 191 20.80 0.04 17.37
C TYR A 191 21.30 -1.33 17.84
N ASP A 192 22.41 -1.82 17.29
CA ASP A 192 22.93 -3.18 17.46
C ASP A 192 24.40 -3.24 17.87
N ALA A 193 25.03 -2.07 18.06
CA ALA A 193 26.46 -1.88 18.30
C ALA A 193 27.39 -2.34 17.16
N GLN A 194 26.85 -2.80 16.02
CA GLN A 194 27.61 -3.23 14.84
C GLN A 194 27.68 -2.11 13.81
N THR A 195 26.58 -1.39 13.60
CA THR A 195 26.53 -0.25 12.68
C THR A 195 26.48 1.05 13.46
N ASP A 196 27.39 1.98 13.15
CA ASP A 196 27.31 3.36 13.61
C ASP A 196 26.59 4.21 12.55
N TYR A 197 25.61 4.97 12.98
CA TYR A 197 24.88 5.91 12.16
C TYR A 197 25.25 7.31 12.59
N GLN A 198 25.42 8.19 11.63
CA GLN A 198 25.85 9.56 11.86
C GLN A 198 24.92 10.54 11.15
N PHE A 199 24.68 11.67 11.78
CA PHE A 199 23.95 12.81 11.24
C PHE A 199 24.75 14.07 11.50
N VAL A 200 24.85 14.96 10.51
CA VAL A 200 25.46 16.28 10.65
C VAL A 200 24.58 17.31 9.94
N SER A 201 24.26 18.41 10.61
CA SER A 201 23.61 19.58 10.01
C SER A 201 24.25 20.88 10.49
N GLU A 202 24.85 21.59 9.53
CA GLU A 202 25.50 22.90 9.73
C GLU A 202 24.72 24.03 9.03
N CYS A 203 23.52 23.71 8.52
CA CYS A 203 22.68 24.60 7.74
C CYS A 203 22.10 25.73 8.61
N ALA A 204 22.35 26.98 8.21
CA ALA A 204 21.91 28.18 8.94
C ALA A 204 20.39 28.40 8.84
N GLU A 205 19.78 27.88 7.78
CA GLU A 205 18.35 28.02 7.48
C GLU A 205 17.47 27.14 8.37
N LEU A 206 18.05 26.12 9.01
CA LEU A 206 17.33 25.28 9.97
C LEU A 206 17.54 25.76 11.41
N SER A 207 16.42 25.98 12.09
CA SER A 207 16.39 26.18 13.53
C SER A 207 16.88 24.94 14.27
N PHE A 208 17.28 25.12 15.53
CA PHE A 208 17.64 24.00 16.41
C PHE A 208 16.51 22.97 16.51
N ASP A 209 15.26 23.43 16.62
CA ASP A 209 14.10 22.55 16.81
C ASP A 209 13.84 21.72 15.52
N GLU A 210 14.08 22.27 14.34
CA GLU A 210 14.01 21.55 13.06
C GLU A 210 15.14 20.53 12.89
N LYS A 211 16.40 20.90 13.22
CA LYS A 211 17.54 19.97 13.24
C LYS A 211 17.29 18.81 14.21
N PHE A 212 16.71 19.10 15.37
CA PHE A 212 16.40 18.09 16.36
C PHE A 212 15.23 17.19 15.93
N ALA A 213 14.20 17.75 15.28
CA ALA A 213 13.11 17.00 14.69
C ALA A 213 13.59 16.05 13.59
N LEU A 214 14.55 16.48 12.77
CA LEU A 214 15.21 15.64 11.77
C LEU A 214 15.84 14.39 12.40
N ILE A 215 16.68 14.55 13.42
CA ILE A 215 17.31 13.43 14.13
C ILE A 215 16.25 12.50 14.71
N ARG A 216 15.23 13.07 15.39
CA ARG A 216 14.13 12.31 15.97
C ARG A 216 13.28 11.57 14.96
N SER A 217 13.37 11.91 13.69
CA SER A 217 12.63 11.25 12.62
C SER A 217 13.39 10.08 12.00
N MET A 218 14.66 9.85 12.33
CA MET A 218 15.45 8.79 11.73
C MET A 218 14.90 7.41 12.10
N ARG A 219 14.61 6.57 11.11
CA ARG A 219 14.06 5.21 11.29
C ARG A 219 14.77 4.19 10.41
N PRO A 220 15.04 2.98 10.92
CA PRO A 220 15.52 1.87 10.09
C PRO A 220 14.47 1.47 9.06
N VAL A 221 14.83 1.58 7.77
CA VAL A 221 13.99 1.26 6.62
C VAL A 221 13.69 -0.24 6.55
N LEU A 222 14.67 -1.09 6.91
CA LEU A 222 14.54 -2.56 6.87
C LEU A 222 13.37 -3.08 7.70
N ASN A 223 13.10 -2.46 8.84
CA ASN A 223 12.05 -2.89 9.75
C ASN A 223 10.66 -2.92 9.08
N LEU A 224 10.39 -2.05 8.11
CA LEU A 224 9.09 -2.01 7.42
C LEU A 224 8.93 -3.14 6.40
N PHE A 225 9.94 -3.35 5.56
CA PHE A 225 9.85 -4.28 4.43
C PHE A 225 10.11 -5.74 4.82
N GLU A 226 10.89 -6.01 5.86
CA GLU A 226 11.10 -7.38 6.36
C GLU A 226 9.92 -7.93 7.17
N LYS A 227 9.08 -7.05 7.72
CA LYS A 227 7.90 -7.45 8.51
C LYS A 227 6.67 -7.74 7.64
N ALA A 228 6.78 -7.53 6.33
CA ALA A 228 5.70 -7.72 5.39
C ALA A 228 6.14 -8.64 4.24
N ASP A 229 5.26 -9.56 3.87
CA ASP A 229 5.45 -10.45 2.72
C ASP A 229 5.12 -9.73 1.41
N ALA A 230 4.31 -8.67 1.48
CA ALA A 230 4.02 -7.77 0.38
C ALA A 230 3.86 -6.33 0.87
N TYR A 231 4.03 -5.36 -0.01
CA TYR A 231 3.64 -3.98 0.27
C TYR A 231 2.71 -3.43 -0.81
N VAL A 232 1.83 -2.53 -0.40
CA VAL A 232 0.89 -1.80 -1.25
C VAL A 232 0.89 -0.35 -0.79
N LEU A 233 1.66 0.49 -1.48
CA LEU A 233 1.86 1.87 -1.07
C LEU A 233 1.35 2.85 -2.16
N PRO A 234 0.54 3.85 -1.80
CA PRO A 234 -0.01 4.80 -2.75
C PRO A 234 1.08 5.73 -3.28
N GLU A 235 1.29 5.75 -4.59
CA GLU A 235 2.14 6.68 -5.28
C GLU A 235 1.29 7.76 -5.95
N ALA A 236 1.36 8.97 -5.42
CA ALA A 236 0.74 10.14 -6.02
C ALA A 236 1.81 11.02 -6.65
N ARG A 237 1.53 11.48 -7.88
CA ARG A 237 2.33 12.48 -8.60
C ARG A 237 1.41 13.58 -9.10
N THR A 238 1.88 14.81 -8.98
CA THR A 238 1.22 16.00 -9.49
C THR A 238 2.14 16.62 -10.53
N LEU A 239 1.70 16.63 -11.78
CA LEU A 239 2.45 17.21 -12.89
C LEU A 239 1.78 18.53 -13.29
N ASP A 240 2.52 19.62 -13.22
CA ASP A 240 2.08 20.94 -13.64
C ASP A 240 2.66 21.28 -15.03
N LEU A 241 1.77 21.48 -15.99
CA LEU A 241 2.10 21.82 -17.38
C LEU A 241 1.64 23.25 -17.67
N LYS A 242 2.58 24.13 -18.00
CA LYS A 242 2.26 25.52 -18.35
C LYS A 242 2.06 25.65 -19.86
N PHE A 243 1.09 26.47 -20.26
CA PHE A 243 0.95 26.83 -21.67
C PHE A 243 2.18 27.56 -22.18
N ASN A 244 2.51 27.36 -23.46
CA ASN A 244 3.71 27.92 -24.12
C ASN A 244 5.04 27.50 -23.47
N SER A 245 5.01 26.52 -22.57
CA SER A 245 6.19 25.94 -21.95
C SER A 245 6.24 24.47 -22.30
N THR A 246 7.42 24.01 -22.71
CA THR A 246 7.73 22.58 -22.79
C THR A 246 8.18 22.04 -21.43
N LEU A 247 8.46 22.92 -20.48
CA LEU A 247 8.84 22.53 -19.13
C LEU A 247 7.60 22.10 -18.36
N LEU A 248 7.63 20.87 -17.86
CA LEU A 248 6.70 20.29 -16.92
C LEU A 248 7.37 20.21 -15.55
N GLU A 249 6.62 20.52 -14.50
CA GLU A 249 7.08 20.46 -13.11
C GLU A 249 6.36 19.33 -12.38
N GLN A 250 7.09 18.36 -11.84
CA GLN A 250 6.55 17.37 -10.91
C GLN A 250 6.66 17.94 -9.49
N ARG A 251 5.52 18.12 -8.81
CA ARG A 251 5.45 18.90 -7.57
C ARG A 251 6.11 18.21 -6.37
N GLU A 252 5.99 16.88 -6.27
CA GLU A 252 6.41 16.13 -5.09
C GLU A 252 7.93 16.06 -4.91
N ASN A 253 8.67 16.05 -6.03
CA ASN A 253 10.12 15.99 -6.05
C ASN A 253 10.73 17.21 -6.73
N ASN A 254 9.90 18.19 -7.09
CA ASN A 254 10.27 19.40 -7.81
C ASN A 254 11.12 19.13 -9.07
N LYS A 255 10.91 17.97 -9.69
CA LYS A 255 11.63 17.55 -10.87
C LYS A 255 11.05 18.27 -12.09
N LYS A 256 11.93 18.86 -12.87
CA LYS A 256 11.57 19.44 -14.17
C LYS A 256 11.83 18.44 -15.27
N MET A 257 10.89 18.35 -16.19
CA MET A 257 10.95 17.43 -17.33
C MET A 257 10.57 18.18 -18.59
N GLN A 258 11.22 17.81 -19.70
CA GLN A 258 10.99 18.43 -21.00
C GLN A 258 9.94 17.64 -21.77
N LEU A 259 8.82 18.28 -22.09
CA LEU A 259 7.81 17.78 -23.00
C LEU A 259 8.29 17.92 -24.44
N SER A 260 7.94 16.94 -25.28
CA SER A 260 8.18 17.05 -26.72
C SER A 260 7.32 18.11 -27.39
N LYS A 261 6.19 18.50 -26.78
CA LYS A 261 5.34 19.62 -27.24
C LYS A 261 4.61 20.29 -26.08
N THR A 262 4.39 21.60 -26.19
CA THR A 262 3.63 22.37 -25.20
C THR A 262 2.15 21.96 -25.21
N PRO A 263 1.43 22.08 -24.07
CA PRO A 263 -0.03 22.10 -24.06
C PRO A 263 -0.58 23.10 -25.08
N PHE A 264 -1.70 22.75 -25.72
CA PHE A 264 -2.30 23.55 -26.79
C PHE A 264 -3.78 23.77 -26.55
N LEU A 265 -4.26 25.00 -26.72
CA LEU A 265 -5.68 25.33 -26.62
C LEU A 265 -6.29 25.32 -28.02
N TYR A 266 -7.26 24.44 -28.25
CA TYR A 266 -7.94 24.34 -29.54
C TYR A 266 -9.44 24.23 -29.32
N LYS A 267 -10.20 25.16 -29.93
CA LYS A 267 -11.67 25.22 -29.83
C LYS A 267 -12.18 25.14 -28.38
N GLY A 268 -11.57 25.90 -27.48
CA GLY A 268 -11.94 25.94 -26.06
C GLY A 268 -11.60 24.68 -25.25
N SER A 269 -10.91 23.70 -25.85
CA SER A 269 -10.43 22.50 -25.16
C SER A 269 -8.91 22.49 -25.09
N VAL A 270 -8.38 22.05 -23.96
CA VAL A 270 -6.94 21.89 -23.75
C VAL A 270 -6.50 20.53 -24.27
N TYR A 271 -5.41 20.52 -25.05
CA TYR A 271 -4.81 19.35 -25.65
C TYR A 271 -3.41 19.14 -25.09
N LEU A 272 -3.10 17.90 -24.71
CA LEU A 272 -1.84 17.51 -24.10
C LEU A 272 -1.09 16.50 -24.98
N PRO A 273 0.25 16.54 -25.00
CA PRO A 273 1.05 15.61 -25.78
C PRO A 273 0.89 14.18 -25.24
N LEU A 274 0.41 13.29 -26.12
CA LEU A 274 0.03 11.92 -25.78
C LEU A 274 1.21 11.09 -25.25
N ARG A 275 2.32 11.10 -26.01
CA ARG A 275 3.49 10.26 -25.72
C ARG A 275 4.18 10.69 -24.42
N ASP A 276 4.34 11.99 -24.22
CA ASP A 276 4.98 12.52 -23.02
C ASP A 276 4.18 12.16 -21.78
N LEU A 277 2.86 12.40 -21.79
CA LEU A 277 2.02 12.01 -20.66
C LEU A 277 1.99 10.51 -20.44
N GLY A 278 1.85 9.71 -21.50
CA GLY A 278 1.89 8.25 -21.38
C GLY A 278 3.17 7.79 -20.69
N THR A 279 4.33 8.24 -21.16
CA THR A 279 5.63 7.89 -20.57
C THR A 279 5.71 8.29 -19.10
N LEU A 280 5.26 9.50 -18.76
CA LEU A 280 5.32 10.05 -17.41
C LEU A 280 4.39 9.33 -16.41
N THR A 281 3.23 8.87 -16.88
CA THR A 281 2.26 8.11 -16.08
C THR A 281 2.47 6.60 -16.18
N GLY A 282 3.60 6.14 -16.74
CA GLY A 282 3.95 4.72 -16.82
C GLY A 282 3.16 3.91 -17.83
N MET A 283 2.60 4.54 -18.86
CA MET A 283 2.00 3.89 -20.02
C MET A 283 3.00 3.86 -21.18
N GLU A 284 3.18 2.69 -21.77
CA GLU A 284 3.94 2.52 -23.00
C GLU A 284 3.03 2.77 -24.20
N ALA A 285 3.43 3.68 -25.08
CA ALA A 285 2.68 4.04 -26.27
C ALA A 285 3.50 3.71 -27.51
N HIS A 286 3.00 2.79 -28.33
CA HIS A 286 3.64 2.36 -29.57
C HIS A 286 2.81 2.79 -30.76
N TYR A 287 3.40 3.56 -31.67
CA TYR A 287 2.75 3.93 -32.92
C TYR A 287 3.09 2.91 -34.00
N VAL A 288 2.07 2.28 -34.58
CA VAL A 288 2.18 1.39 -35.73
C VAL A 288 1.76 2.17 -36.97
N ALA A 289 2.74 2.49 -37.82
CA ALA A 289 2.55 3.35 -38.98
C ALA A 289 1.62 2.75 -40.04
N GLN A 290 1.66 1.42 -40.21
CA GLN A 290 0.84 0.69 -41.19
C GLN A 290 -0.65 0.90 -40.92
N ASP A 291 -1.06 0.79 -39.66
CA ASP A 291 -2.47 0.90 -39.26
C ASP A 291 -2.86 2.34 -38.85
N LYS A 292 -1.86 3.23 -38.78
CA LYS A 292 -1.99 4.59 -38.23
C LYS A 292 -2.57 4.57 -36.82
N THR A 293 -2.19 3.58 -36.02
CA THR A 293 -2.78 3.31 -34.70
C THR A 293 -1.71 3.45 -33.62
N VAL A 294 -2.07 4.09 -32.52
CA VAL A 294 -1.29 4.09 -31.28
C VAL A 294 -1.84 3.02 -30.36
N TYR A 295 -1.01 2.06 -30.00
CA TYR A 295 -1.29 1.05 -29.00
C TYR A 295 -0.78 1.52 -27.66
N PHE A 296 -1.64 1.50 -26.64
CA PHE A 296 -1.29 1.83 -25.28
C PHE A 296 -1.25 0.57 -24.43
N MET A 297 -0.11 0.34 -23.80
CA MET A 297 0.10 -0.72 -22.85
C MET A 297 0.42 -0.10 -21.49
N PRO A 298 -0.49 -0.16 -20.52
CA PRO A 298 -0.15 0.15 -19.13
C PRO A 298 0.97 -0.77 -18.66
N ARG A 299 1.94 -0.23 -17.90
CA ARG A 299 3.06 -1.00 -17.35
C ARG A 299 2.59 -2.13 -16.43
N ASP A 300 1.48 -1.91 -15.75
CA ASP A 300 0.75 -2.91 -14.99
C ASP A 300 0.02 -3.82 -16.00
N HIS A 301 0.61 -4.98 -16.30
CA HIS A 301 0.19 -5.95 -17.33
C HIS A 301 -1.28 -6.44 -17.24
N ASN A 302 -2.01 -6.03 -16.20
CA ASN A 302 -3.39 -6.40 -15.94
C ASN A 302 -4.42 -5.49 -16.60
N ARG A 303 -4.03 -4.32 -17.10
CA ARG A 303 -4.96 -3.45 -17.82
C ARG A 303 -4.95 -3.76 -19.31
N VAL A 304 -6.15 -3.75 -19.88
CA VAL A 304 -6.39 -4.04 -21.29
C VAL A 304 -5.71 -3.00 -22.17
N GLY A 305 -4.91 -3.47 -23.15
CA GLY A 305 -4.32 -2.60 -24.15
C GLY A 305 -5.38 -1.81 -24.91
N MET A 306 -5.16 -0.51 -25.09
CA MET A 306 -6.05 0.38 -25.84
C MET A 306 -5.46 0.70 -27.20
N GLU A 307 -6.32 0.88 -28.19
CA GLU A 307 -5.95 1.24 -29.56
C GLU A 307 -6.57 2.59 -29.89
N LEU A 308 -5.78 3.54 -30.35
CA LEU A 308 -6.24 4.82 -30.87
C LEU A 308 -5.85 4.94 -32.33
N ASN A 309 -6.82 4.99 -33.22
CA ASN A 309 -6.56 5.36 -34.60
C ASN A 309 -6.22 6.86 -34.66
N ALA A 310 -5.00 7.20 -35.06
CA ALA A 310 -4.50 8.57 -35.07
C ALA A 310 -5.16 9.47 -36.12
N LEU A 311 -5.83 8.88 -37.12
CA LEU A 311 -6.54 9.61 -38.19
C LEU A 311 -8.01 9.82 -37.84
N THR A 312 -8.70 8.76 -37.42
CA THR A 312 -10.14 8.82 -37.14
C THR A 312 -10.43 9.22 -35.70
N GLY A 313 -9.49 9.02 -34.78
CA GLY A 313 -9.68 9.20 -33.35
C GLY A 313 -10.54 8.13 -32.69
N GLU A 314 -10.84 7.04 -33.40
CA GLU A 314 -11.54 5.88 -32.84
C GLU A 314 -10.68 5.21 -31.77
N VAL A 315 -11.29 4.90 -30.63
CA VAL A 315 -10.65 4.25 -29.48
C VAL A 315 -11.24 2.87 -29.31
N LYS A 316 -10.41 1.83 -29.26
CA LYS A 316 -10.83 0.44 -29.01
C LYS A 316 -10.09 -0.16 -27.83
N SER A 317 -10.70 -1.16 -27.22
CA SER A 317 -10.10 -2.01 -26.18
C SER A 317 -10.53 -3.45 -26.43
N ARG A 318 -9.58 -4.37 -26.61
CA ARG A 318 -9.86 -5.77 -27.04
C ARG A 318 -10.78 -5.84 -28.27
N GLY A 319 -10.58 -4.95 -29.25
CA GLY A 319 -11.42 -4.87 -30.45
C GLY A 319 -12.83 -4.30 -30.23
N VAL A 320 -13.23 -3.98 -28.99
CA VAL A 320 -14.51 -3.32 -28.69
C VAL A 320 -14.33 -1.80 -28.76
N SER A 321 -15.21 -1.12 -29.50
CA SER A 321 -15.21 0.34 -29.60
C SER A 321 -15.57 0.98 -28.25
N MET A 322 -14.67 1.82 -27.74
CA MET A 322 -14.81 2.59 -26.50
C MET A 322 -15.30 4.02 -26.76
N GLY A 323 -15.26 4.49 -28.01
CA GLY A 323 -15.71 5.81 -28.42
C GLY A 323 -14.78 6.48 -29.42
N LYS A 324 -14.93 7.80 -29.58
CA LYS A 324 -14.16 8.63 -30.50
C LYS A 324 -13.65 9.89 -29.81
N THR A 325 -12.40 10.26 -30.07
CA THR A 325 -11.77 11.48 -29.56
C THR A 325 -11.23 12.33 -30.70
N THR A 326 -11.08 13.64 -30.48
CA THR A 326 -10.42 14.51 -31.47
C THR A 326 -8.91 14.38 -31.30
N VAL A 327 -8.21 14.02 -32.38
CA VAL A 327 -6.76 13.90 -32.40
C VAL A 327 -6.18 15.10 -33.15
N LEU A 328 -5.24 15.81 -32.53
CA LEU A 328 -4.46 16.84 -33.21
C LEU A 328 -3.06 16.31 -33.49
N ASN A 329 -2.66 16.34 -34.76
CA ASN A 329 -1.26 16.14 -35.11
C ASN A 329 -0.59 17.51 -35.29
N LYS A 330 0.38 17.84 -34.45
CA LYS A 330 1.20 19.04 -34.54
C LYS A 330 2.65 18.62 -34.64
N GLU A 331 3.27 18.87 -35.80
CA GLU A 331 4.69 18.57 -36.04
C GLU A 331 5.08 17.11 -35.74
N GLY A 332 4.21 16.16 -36.11
CA GLY A 332 4.45 14.73 -35.86
C GLY A 332 4.32 14.34 -34.39
N ARG A 333 3.63 15.15 -33.58
CA ARG A 333 3.21 14.81 -32.21
C ARG A 333 1.70 14.78 -32.15
N LEU A 334 1.17 13.69 -31.58
CA LEU A 334 -0.26 13.56 -31.33
C LEU A 334 -0.58 14.24 -30.00
N LEU A 335 -1.56 15.14 -30.03
CA LEU A 335 -2.12 15.78 -28.85
C LEU A 335 -3.60 15.37 -28.73
N LEU A 336 -4.02 15.05 -27.50
CA LEU A 336 -5.39 14.65 -27.18
C LEU A 336 -6.02 15.61 -26.17
N PRO A 337 -7.35 15.76 -26.18
CA PRO A 337 -8.02 16.64 -25.24
C PRO A 337 -7.90 16.10 -23.81
N VAL A 338 -7.86 17.00 -22.82
CA VAL A 338 -7.84 16.65 -21.38
C VAL A 338 -8.88 15.59 -21.01
N LYS A 339 -10.09 15.68 -21.57
CA LYS A 339 -11.18 14.71 -21.34
C LYS A 339 -10.83 13.28 -21.72
N PHE A 340 -9.94 13.08 -22.69
CA PHE A 340 -9.45 11.75 -23.05
C PHE A 340 -8.65 11.14 -21.89
N PHE A 341 -7.73 11.91 -21.30
CA PHE A 341 -6.89 11.45 -20.19
C PHE A 341 -7.74 11.19 -18.93
N SER A 342 -8.71 12.06 -18.62
CA SER A 342 -9.58 11.84 -17.47
C SER A 342 -10.57 10.68 -17.67
N GLY A 343 -11.15 10.56 -18.87
CA GLY A 343 -12.16 9.55 -19.16
C GLY A 343 -11.60 8.17 -19.48
N GLN A 344 -10.61 8.10 -20.36
CA GLN A 344 -10.05 6.82 -20.85
C GLN A 344 -8.91 6.32 -19.96
N TRP A 345 -8.06 7.21 -19.43
CA TRP A 345 -6.93 6.80 -18.59
C TRP A 345 -7.22 6.92 -17.08
N GLY A 346 -8.28 7.63 -16.71
CA GLY A 346 -8.64 7.85 -15.31
C GLY A 346 -7.71 8.81 -14.58
N LEU A 347 -7.01 9.69 -15.29
CA LEU A 347 -6.12 10.68 -14.70
C LEU A 347 -6.91 11.87 -14.14
N GLY A 348 -6.52 12.37 -12.96
CA GLY A 348 -7.13 13.55 -12.35
C GLY A 348 -6.59 14.83 -12.99
N VAL A 349 -7.11 15.23 -14.15
CA VAL A 349 -6.60 16.40 -14.89
C VAL A 349 -7.47 17.63 -14.65
N VAL A 350 -6.86 18.72 -14.19
CA VAL A 350 -7.51 20.00 -13.91
C VAL A 350 -6.80 21.11 -14.67
N TYR A 351 -7.56 21.99 -15.34
CA TYR A 351 -7.02 23.18 -15.99
C TYR A 351 -7.36 24.43 -15.19
N ASN A 352 -6.34 25.21 -14.81
CA ASN A 352 -6.48 26.53 -14.23
C ASN A 352 -6.27 27.59 -15.34
N ALA A 353 -7.33 28.32 -15.67
CA ALA A 353 -7.32 29.32 -16.73
C ALA A 353 -6.53 30.59 -16.35
N GLU A 354 -6.57 31.02 -15.08
CA GLU A 354 -5.87 32.21 -14.59
C GLU A 354 -4.36 32.07 -14.75
N ASN A 355 -3.83 30.93 -14.31
CA ASN A 355 -2.40 30.64 -14.34
C ASN A 355 -1.94 29.98 -15.65
N LYS A 356 -2.89 29.65 -16.54
CA LYS A 356 -2.67 28.86 -17.76
C LYS A 356 -1.82 27.62 -17.46
N THR A 357 -2.28 26.84 -16.47
CA THR A 357 -1.61 25.63 -16.00
C THR A 357 -2.58 24.46 -16.04
N VAL A 358 -2.11 23.33 -16.56
CA VAL A 358 -2.80 22.05 -16.46
C VAL A 358 -2.11 21.22 -15.40
N THR A 359 -2.84 20.86 -14.37
CA THR A 359 -2.38 19.97 -13.31
C THR A 359 -2.90 18.56 -13.58
N VAL A 360 -2.00 17.60 -13.76
CA VAL A 360 -2.31 16.18 -13.89
C VAL A 360 -1.99 15.50 -12.57
N ASN A 361 -3.00 14.95 -11.92
CA ASN A 361 -2.83 14.11 -10.74
C ASN A 361 -2.86 12.64 -11.20
N ASP A 362 -1.73 11.97 -11.04
CA ASP A 362 -1.58 10.54 -11.26
C ASP A 362 -1.46 9.86 -9.90
N SER A 363 -2.44 9.04 -9.54
CA SER A 363 -2.43 8.26 -8.32
C SER A 363 -2.49 6.78 -8.67
N LYS A 364 -1.42 6.07 -8.34
CA LYS A 364 -1.26 4.65 -8.53
C LYS A 364 -0.78 4.01 -7.23
N PHE A 365 -0.58 2.70 -7.26
CA PHE A 365 0.04 1.98 -6.15
C PHE A 365 1.35 1.37 -6.64
N THR A 366 2.34 1.38 -5.78
CA THR A 366 3.52 0.54 -5.94
C THR A 366 3.36 -0.68 -5.05
N SER A 367 3.72 -1.84 -5.58
CA SER A 367 3.73 -3.09 -4.83
C SER A 367 4.99 -3.88 -5.08
N ASN A 368 5.30 -4.77 -4.13
CA ASN A 368 6.27 -5.84 -4.29
C ASN A 368 5.77 -7.07 -3.54
N GLN A 369 6.27 -8.23 -3.95
CA GLN A 369 5.83 -9.53 -3.48
C GLN A 369 7.06 -10.35 -3.11
N ASN A 370 7.24 -10.59 -1.82
CA ASN A 370 8.28 -11.46 -1.24
C ASN A 370 7.64 -12.74 -0.68
N ILE A 371 6.78 -13.38 -1.47
CA ILE A 371 6.15 -14.66 -1.09
C ILE A 371 6.70 -15.82 -1.92
N THR A 372 6.75 -17.01 -1.32
CA THR A 372 7.02 -18.25 -2.06
C THR A 372 5.89 -18.52 -3.04
N ARG A 373 6.23 -18.81 -4.30
CA ARG A 373 5.24 -19.06 -5.36
C ARG A 373 4.64 -20.46 -5.30
N ASP A 374 5.36 -21.41 -4.71
CA ASP A 374 4.87 -22.75 -4.47
C ASP A 374 4.31 -22.86 -3.05
N GLN A 375 3.05 -23.28 -2.96
CA GLN A 375 2.31 -23.43 -1.72
C GLN A 375 1.85 -24.88 -1.57
N ASN A 376 1.74 -25.32 -0.31
CA ASN A 376 1.08 -26.57 0.04
C ASN A 376 0.21 -26.30 1.27
N ALA A 377 -0.82 -25.48 1.07
CA ALA A 377 -1.65 -24.96 2.15
C ALA A 377 -3.10 -24.72 1.70
N GLU A 378 -4.03 -24.80 2.65
CA GLU A 378 -5.46 -24.50 2.45
C GLU A 378 -5.73 -22.99 2.40
N VAL A 379 -4.87 -22.21 3.06
CA VAL A 379 -4.96 -20.77 3.22
C VAL A 379 -3.56 -20.17 3.14
N LEU A 380 -3.40 -19.19 2.27
CA LEU A 380 -2.25 -18.31 2.24
C LEU A 380 -2.40 -17.24 3.32
N THR A 381 -1.50 -17.23 4.29
CA THR A 381 -1.40 -16.12 5.25
C THR A 381 -0.28 -15.21 4.79
N MET A 382 -0.59 -13.92 4.61
CA MET A 382 0.43 -12.92 4.25
C MET A 382 0.25 -11.63 5.04
N LYS A 383 1.37 -10.98 5.35
CA LYS A 383 1.45 -9.65 5.95
C LYS A 383 1.64 -8.62 4.85
N VAL A 384 0.70 -7.71 4.72
CA VAL A 384 0.72 -6.65 3.70
C VAL A 384 0.94 -5.31 4.38
N LEU A 385 2.05 -4.66 4.06
CA LEU A 385 2.31 -3.28 4.47
C LEU A 385 1.50 -2.32 3.60
N SER A 386 0.78 -1.40 4.22
CA SER A 386 0.02 -0.35 3.54
C SER A 386 0.07 0.98 4.28
N ALA A 387 -0.17 2.08 3.55
CA ALA A 387 -0.28 3.41 4.15
C ALA A 387 -1.74 3.71 4.55
N ASN A 388 -1.94 4.29 5.74
CA ASN A 388 -3.23 4.72 6.28
C ASN A 388 -4.31 3.61 6.40
N GLY A 389 -3.92 2.42 6.85
CA GLY A 389 -4.83 1.28 6.98
C GLY A 389 -4.95 0.46 5.69
N PRO A 390 -5.88 -0.51 5.61
CA PRO A 390 -6.06 -1.34 4.42
C PRO A 390 -6.67 -0.50 3.28
N MET A 391 -5.80 0.02 2.41
CA MET A 391 -6.20 0.69 1.17
C MET A 391 -6.56 -0.28 0.04
N PHE A 392 -6.59 -1.57 0.34
CA PHE A 392 -6.78 -2.66 -0.60
C PHE A 392 -7.75 -3.71 -0.05
N LEU A 393 -8.56 -4.25 -0.93
CA LEU A 393 -9.30 -5.51 -0.82
C LEU A 393 -8.42 -6.63 -1.37
N TYR A 394 -8.70 -7.86 -1.01
CA TYR A 394 -7.99 -9.01 -1.53
C TYR A 394 -8.97 -10.13 -1.92
N SER A 395 -8.66 -10.90 -2.94
CA SER A 395 -9.46 -12.07 -3.30
C SER A 395 -8.62 -13.07 -4.07
N ASN A 396 -9.04 -14.33 -4.08
CA ASN A 396 -8.55 -15.27 -5.09
C ASN A 396 -9.50 -15.18 -6.30
N GLN A 397 -8.99 -14.88 -7.49
CA GLN A 397 -9.84 -14.75 -8.70
C GLN A 397 -10.61 -16.02 -9.02
N PHE A 398 -10.06 -17.16 -8.62
CA PHE A 398 -10.67 -18.47 -8.82
C PHE A 398 -11.62 -18.85 -7.69
N PHE A 399 -11.68 -18.05 -6.62
CA PHE A 399 -12.48 -18.37 -5.45
C PHE A 399 -12.84 -17.11 -4.65
N TYR A 400 -14.09 -16.69 -4.75
CA TYR A 400 -14.55 -15.51 -4.03
C TYR A 400 -14.85 -15.89 -2.57
N THR A 401 -14.18 -15.22 -1.63
CA THR A 401 -14.65 -15.23 -0.24
C THR A 401 -15.52 -14.01 -0.05
N GLY A 402 -16.80 -14.19 0.24
CA GLY A 402 -17.76 -13.11 0.50
C GLY A 402 -17.46 -12.17 1.67
N GLY A 403 -16.23 -12.16 2.19
CA GLY A 403 -15.76 -11.20 3.18
C GLY A 403 -14.24 -11.06 3.18
N TRP A 404 -13.78 -9.87 3.57
CA TRP A 404 -12.38 -9.54 3.82
C TRP A 404 -12.14 -9.43 5.32
N GLY A 405 -11.18 -10.19 5.85
CA GLY A 405 -10.70 -10.07 7.22
C GLY A 405 -9.32 -9.43 7.27
N TYR A 406 -9.11 -8.47 8.18
CA TYR A 406 -7.80 -7.86 8.40
C TYR A 406 -7.43 -8.00 9.87
N ASN A 407 -6.31 -8.69 10.12
CA ASN A 407 -5.70 -8.69 11.44
C ASN A 407 -4.66 -7.57 11.48
N ASN A 408 -5.03 -6.44 12.10
CA ASN A 408 -4.15 -5.30 12.30
C ASN A 408 -2.94 -5.71 13.15
N LEU A 409 -1.76 -5.72 12.56
CA LEU A 409 -0.50 -5.82 13.29
C LEU A 409 0.03 -4.40 13.54
N MET A 410 0.62 -4.20 14.71
CA MET A 410 1.33 -2.94 14.97
C MET A 410 2.47 -2.79 13.95
N PRO A 411 2.67 -1.58 13.38
CA PRO A 411 3.85 -1.34 12.59
C PRO A 411 5.10 -1.52 13.46
N PRO A 412 6.28 -1.72 12.86
CA PRO A 412 7.52 -1.83 13.61
C PRO A 412 7.76 -0.61 14.50
N THR A 413 8.46 -0.82 15.62
CA THR A 413 8.79 0.25 16.57
C THR A 413 9.41 1.46 15.87
N GLY A 414 8.88 2.65 16.18
CA GLY A 414 9.29 3.91 15.57
C GLY A 414 8.39 4.40 14.44
N TYR A 415 7.53 3.55 13.88
CA TYR A 415 6.56 3.98 12.86
C TYR A 415 5.19 4.31 13.47
N SER A 416 4.54 5.35 12.93
CA SER A 416 3.20 5.73 13.38
C SER A 416 2.16 4.79 12.79
N SER A 417 1.34 4.17 13.64
CA SER A 417 0.18 3.36 13.23
C SER A 417 -0.92 4.17 12.53
N LEU A 418 -0.89 5.50 12.67
CA LEU A 418 -1.77 6.41 11.91
C LEU A 418 -1.35 6.51 10.44
N LYS A 419 -0.06 6.29 10.14
CA LYS A 419 0.52 6.42 8.80
C LYS A 419 0.74 5.07 8.11
N TYR A 420 1.20 4.07 8.86
CA TYR A 420 1.56 2.76 8.33
C TYR A 420 0.79 1.68 9.08
N SER A 421 0.31 0.69 8.33
CA SER A 421 -0.31 -0.50 8.91
C SER A 421 0.25 -1.75 8.25
N VAL A 422 0.52 -2.76 9.06
CA VAL A 422 0.82 -4.11 8.56
C VAL A 422 -0.44 -4.94 8.80
N GLN A 423 -1.05 -5.41 7.74
CA GLN A 423 -2.28 -6.19 7.79
C GLN A 423 -1.95 -7.65 7.53
N GLN A 424 -2.27 -8.54 8.45
CA GLN A 424 -2.27 -9.96 8.11
C GLN A 424 -3.61 -10.32 7.46
N ILE A 425 -3.54 -10.84 6.25
CA ILE A 425 -4.68 -11.34 5.49
C ILE A 425 -4.55 -12.85 5.31
N SER A 426 -5.70 -13.51 5.09
CA SER A 426 -5.79 -14.95 4.93
C SER A 426 -6.61 -15.24 3.68
N VAL A 427 -5.97 -15.77 2.65
CA VAL A 427 -6.61 -16.03 1.36
C VAL A 427 -6.72 -17.53 1.12
N PRO A 428 -7.94 -18.06 0.95
CA PRO A 428 -8.15 -19.43 0.51
C PRO A 428 -7.40 -19.80 -0.76
N LEU A 429 -6.79 -20.97 -0.75
CA LEU A 429 -6.17 -21.55 -1.93
C LEU A 429 -6.92 -22.80 -2.39
N ILE A 430 -6.89 -23.03 -3.70
CA ILE A 430 -7.35 -24.26 -4.35
C ILE A 430 -6.14 -24.99 -4.99
N PRO A 431 -6.26 -26.28 -5.35
CA PRO A 431 -5.21 -27.00 -6.06
C PRO A 431 -4.91 -26.38 -7.42
N GLY A 432 -3.63 -26.36 -7.81
CA GLY A 432 -3.19 -25.78 -9.08
C GLY A 432 -2.85 -24.30 -8.99
N GLN A 433 -3.05 -23.58 -10.09
CA GLN A 433 -2.76 -22.16 -10.18
C GLN A 433 -3.80 -21.33 -9.41
N ASN A 434 -3.33 -20.37 -8.63
CA ASN A 434 -4.13 -19.38 -7.93
C ASN A 434 -3.68 -17.96 -8.33
N GLU A 435 -4.61 -17.02 -8.30
CA GLU A 435 -4.35 -15.62 -8.60
C GLU A 435 -4.95 -14.75 -7.51
N ILE A 436 -4.10 -14.23 -6.63
CA ILE A 436 -4.52 -13.36 -5.54
C ILE A 436 -4.51 -11.93 -6.05
N GLU A 437 -5.70 -11.34 -6.18
CA GLU A 437 -5.87 -9.97 -6.62
C GLU A 437 -5.92 -9.05 -5.40
N LEU A 438 -5.06 -8.03 -5.39
CA LEU A 438 -5.15 -6.90 -4.46
C LEU A 438 -5.82 -5.75 -5.19
N THR A 439 -6.92 -5.21 -4.66
CA THR A 439 -7.79 -4.26 -5.36
C THR A 439 -7.99 -3.01 -4.52
N ASN A 440 -7.83 -1.82 -5.09
CA ASN A 440 -8.02 -0.58 -4.36
C ASN A 440 -9.47 -0.46 -3.83
N ILE A 441 -9.61 -0.18 -2.52
CA ILE A 441 -10.93 -0.20 -1.87
C ILE A 441 -11.89 0.88 -2.41
N HIS A 442 -11.37 2.03 -2.85
CA HIS A 442 -12.17 3.17 -3.31
C HIS A 442 -12.51 3.10 -4.80
N THR A 443 -11.50 2.80 -5.62
CA THR A 443 -11.64 2.78 -7.08
C THR A 443 -12.05 1.42 -7.63
N LYS A 444 -11.99 0.37 -6.80
CA LYS A 444 -12.20 -1.03 -7.18
C LYS A 444 -11.30 -1.53 -8.31
N LYS A 445 -10.22 -0.81 -8.60
CA LYS A 445 -9.23 -1.20 -9.61
C LYS A 445 -8.19 -2.13 -8.99
N THR A 446 -7.80 -3.16 -9.73
CA THR A 446 -6.65 -4.00 -9.41
C THR A 446 -5.41 -3.14 -9.19
N ILE A 447 -4.78 -3.33 -8.04
CA ILE A 447 -3.47 -2.79 -7.69
C ILE A 447 -2.39 -3.76 -8.17
N ASP A 448 -2.54 -5.04 -7.82
CA ASP A 448 -1.55 -6.07 -8.12
C ASP A 448 -2.21 -7.45 -8.19
N THR A 449 -1.58 -8.37 -8.92
CA THR A 449 -1.96 -9.78 -8.97
C THR A 449 -0.77 -10.65 -8.61
N ILE A 450 -1.00 -11.54 -7.67
CA ILE A 450 -0.02 -12.50 -7.18
C ILE A 450 -0.40 -13.87 -7.73
N THR A 451 0.31 -14.32 -8.76
CA THR A 451 0.16 -15.69 -9.26
C THR A 451 0.99 -16.64 -8.39
N LEU A 452 0.41 -17.78 -8.02
CA LEU A 452 1.08 -18.82 -7.25
C LEU A 452 0.56 -20.21 -7.66
N GLN A 453 1.36 -21.23 -7.41
CA GLN A 453 1.02 -22.64 -7.64
C GLN A 453 0.81 -23.32 -6.28
N ASN A 454 -0.30 -24.03 -6.12
CA ASN A 454 -0.60 -24.78 -4.90
C ASN A 454 -0.62 -26.28 -5.21
N THR A 455 0.19 -27.05 -4.50
CA THR A 455 0.28 -28.52 -4.64
C THR A 455 -0.61 -29.27 -3.64
N LEU A 456 -1.44 -28.55 -2.88
CA LEU A 456 -2.38 -29.17 -1.96
C LEU A 456 -3.29 -30.16 -2.71
N PRO A 457 -3.39 -31.43 -2.26
CA PRO A 457 -4.30 -32.39 -2.88
C PRO A 457 -5.77 -31.96 -2.75
N ALA A 458 -6.57 -32.28 -3.77
CA ALA A 458 -7.99 -31.92 -3.84
C ALA A 458 -8.81 -32.38 -2.60
N ASP A 459 -8.54 -33.57 -2.08
CA ASP A 459 -9.20 -34.14 -0.91
C ASP A 459 -8.82 -33.45 0.42
N LYS A 460 -7.77 -32.62 0.41
CA LYS A 460 -7.29 -31.87 1.58
C LYS A 460 -7.80 -30.44 1.62
N VAL A 461 -8.49 -29.96 0.58
CA VAL A 461 -9.16 -28.66 0.64
C VAL A 461 -10.38 -28.80 1.56
N PRO A 462 -10.52 -28.03 2.65
CA PRO A 462 -11.64 -28.19 3.56
C PRO A 462 -12.93 -27.63 2.97
N PHE A 463 -14.06 -28.20 3.38
CA PHE A 463 -15.34 -27.49 3.30
C PHE A 463 -15.29 -26.26 4.20
N ARG A 464 -15.77 -25.12 3.70
CA ARG A 464 -15.70 -23.85 4.45
C ARG A 464 -17.05 -23.57 5.08
N GLY A 465 -17.07 -23.15 6.35
CA GLY A 465 -18.29 -22.70 7.00
C GLY A 465 -18.61 -21.27 6.61
N GLY A 466 -19.89 -20.93 6.57
CA GLY A 466 -20.30 -19.54 6.46
C GLY A 466 -19.98 -18.75 7.73
N ASN A 467 -19.95 -17.43 7.61
CA ASN A 467 -19.59 -16.53 8.71
C ASN A 467 -20.67 -16.43 9.79
N THR A 468 -21.84 -17.01 9.57
CA THR A 468 -23.00 -16.89 10.44
C THR A 468 -23.27 -18.21 11.19
N GLN A 469 -22.85 -18.25 12.45
CA GLN A 469 -23.01 -19.39 13.36
C GLN A 469 -24.42 -19.49 13.95
N PHE A 470 -25.45 -19.61 13.11
CA PHE A 470 -26.83 -19.76 13.61
C PHE A 470 -27.19 -21.21 14.01
N TYR A 471 -26.27 -22.16 13.81
CA TYR A 471 -26.55 -23.59 13.95
C TYR A 471 -25.41 -24.38 14.62
N ASP A 472 -24.95 -23.94 15.79
CA ASP A 472 -23.81 -24.52 16.53
C ASP A 472 -23.94 -26.01 16.90
N ASN A 473 -25.12 -26.62 16.72
CA ASN A 473 -25.37 -28.03 17.02
C ASN A 473 -25.62 -28.92 15.79
N MET A 474 -25.53 -28.39 14.56
CA MET A 474 -25.69 -29.19 13.34
C MET A 474 -24.35 -29.78 12.91
N SER A 475 -24.19 -31.09 13.06
CA SER A 475 -23.12 -31.82 12.36
C SER A 475 -23.52 -32.05 10.91
N LYS A 476 -22.56 -31.82 10.01
CA LYS A 476 -22.71 -32.02 8.57
C LYS A 476 -21.62 -32.93 8.05
N THR A 477 -22.00 -33.91 7.26
CA THR A 477 -21.08 -34.66 6.42
C THR A 477 -21.43 -34.36 4.98
N ILE A 478 -20.44 -33.97 4.19
CA ILE A 478 -20.63 -33.68 2.76
C ILE A 478 -19.51 -34.38 2.01
N THR A 479 -19.88 -35.00 0.90
CA THR A 479 -18.98 -35.69 0.01
C THR A 479 -19.24 -35.21 -1.40
N LEU A 480 -18.17 -35.00 -2.15
CA LEU A 480 -18.24 -34.71 -3.58
C LEU A 480 -17.83 -35.97 -4.33
N SER A 481 -18.51 -36.32 -5.41
CA SER A 481 -18.11 -37.42 -6.27
C SER A 481 -18.39 -37.16 -7.75
N THR A 482 -17.66 -37.83 -8.63
CA THR A 482 -17.92 -37.84 -10.08
C THR A 482 -17.83 -39.27 -10.61
N ASN A 483 -18.47 -39.51 -11.75
CA ASN A 483 -18.31 -40.71 -12.56
C ASN A 483 -17.93 -40.36 -14.01
N ASP A 484 -16.88 -39.55 -14.18
CA ASP A 484 -16.30 -39.22 -15.49
C ASP A 484 -15.44 -40.38 -16.06
N GLY A 485 -15.98 -41.59 -16.07
CA GLY A 485 -15.34 -42.82 -16.55
C GLY A 485 -14.69 -43.69 -15.45
N LYS A 486 -14.37 -43.10 -14.29
CA LYS A 486 -14.02 -43.82 -13.06
C LYS A 486 -14.60 -43.05 -11.88
N GLU A 487 -15.21 -43.75 -10.95
CA GLU A 487 -15.70 -43.15 -9.72
C GLU A 487 -14.53 -42.52 -8.95
N LYS A 488 -14.68 -41.23 -8.64
CA LYS A 488 -13.75 -40.49 -7.78
C LYS A 488 -14.57 -39.78 -6.72
N VAL A 489 -14.13 -39.92 -5.48
CA VAL A 489 -14.76 -39.36 -4.29
C VAL A 489 -13.77 -38.45 -3.60
N TRP A 490 -14.21 -37.24 -3.25
CA TRP A 490 -13.42 -36.27 -2.49
C TRP A 490 -14.04 -36.08 -1.12
N GLY A 491 -13.22 -36.22 -0.08
CA GLY A 491 -13.58 -35.90 1.31
C GLY A 491 -13.43 -34.42 1.66
N GLY A 492 -13.03 -33.59 0.70
CA GLY A 492 -12.78 -32.16 0.85
C GLY A 492 -13.76 -31.29 0.06
N GLY A 493 -13.74 -29.99 0.33
CA GLY A 493 -14.53 -28.95 -0.34
C GLY A 493 -13.98 -28.53 -1.71
N TYR A 494 -13.26 -29.40 -2.42
CA TYR A 494 -12.82 -29.18 -3.79
C TYR A 494 -12.95 -30.46 -4.63
N ALA A 495 -13.54 -30.34 -5.82
CA ALA A 495 -13.68 -31.44 -6.78
C ALA A 495 -13.28 -31.00 -8.20
N GLU A 496 -12.86 -31.98 -9.01
CA GLU A 496 -12.54 -31.77 -10.44
C GLU A 496 -13.29 -32.77 -11.30
N ALA A 497 -14.06 -32.29 -12.26
CA ALA A 497 -14.91 -33.12 -13.10
C ALA A 497 -14.92 -32.62 -14.56
N LYS A 498 -15.48 -33.41 -15.46
CA LYS A 498 -15.73 -33.06 -16.87
C LYS A 498 -17.21 -32.88 -17.14
N LYS A 499 -18.07 -33.73 -16.58
CA LYS A 499 -19.51 -33.74 -16.91
C LYS A 499 -20.42 -33.39 -15.76
N GLU A 500 -20.16 -33.94 -14.57
CA GLU A 500 -21.01 -33.72 -13.42
C GLU A 500 -20.26 -33.92 -12.11
N VAL A 501 -20.73 -33.27 -11.05
CA VAL A 501 -20.37 -33.61 -9.67
C VAL A 501 -21.65 -33.90 -8.92
N THR A 502 -21.70 -35.06 -8.28
CA THR A 502 -22.74 -35.39 -7.31
C THR A 502 -22.28 -34.91 -5.94
N VAL A 503 -23.14 -34.13 -5.30
CA VAL A 503 -22.96 -33.67 -3.93
C VAL A 503 -23.92 -34.47 -3.07
N THR A 504 -23.38 -35.24 -2.14
CA THR A 504 -24.15 -35.95 -1.14
C THR A 504 -23.81 -35.43 0.24
N GLY A 505 -24.78 -35.42 1.13
CA GLY A 505 -24.52 -35.09 2.51
C GLY A 505 -25.64 -35.44 3.45
N MET A 506 -25.35 -35.31 4.74
CA MET A 506 -26.27 -35.54 5.83
C MET A 506 -26.19 -34.36 6.80
N ILE A 507 -27.33 -33.79 7.16
CA ILE A 507 -27.47 -32.77 8.20
C ILE A 507 -28.14 -33.44 9.40
N SER A 508 -27.44 -33.56 10.53
CA SER A 508 -28.03 -34.18 11.72
C SER A 508 -29.02 -33.23 12.39
N LYS A 509 -30.27 -33.70 12.61
CA LYS A 509 -31.37 -32.95 13.27
C LYS A 509 -31.68 -31.61 12.58
N PRO A 510 -31.99 -31.59 11.28
CA PRO A 510 -32.26 -30.33 10.60
C PRO A 510 -33.54 -29.70 11.16
N ALA A 511 -33.52 -28.41 11.42
CA ALA A 511 -34.72 -27.64 11.80
C ALA A 511 -35.60 -27.27 10.58
N PHE A 512 -35.29 -27.84 9.42
CA PHE A 512 -35.87 -27.54 8.11
C PHE A 512 -35.91 -28.81 7.24
N ASP A 513 -36.77 -28.83 6.24
CA ASP A 513 -37.02 -29.96 5.34
C ASP A 513 -36.35 -29.80 3.96
N SER A 514 -35.62 -28.71 3.76
CA SER A 514 -35.01 -28.34 2.49
C SER A 514 -33.73 -27.54 2.72
N ILE A 515 -32.88 -27.48 1.70
CA ILE A 515 -31.72 -26.60 1.63
C ILE A 515 -31.77 -25.82 0.33
N ARG A 516 -31.19 -24.63 0.32
CA ARG A 516 -31.01 -23.86 -0.91
C ARG A 516 -29.56 -23.93 -1.32
N MET A 517 -29.32 -24.38 -2.55
CA MET A 517 -28.02 -24.29 -3.19
C MET A 517 -27.95 -23.02 -4.03
N ILE A 518 -26.85 -22.30 -3.94
CA ILE A 518 -26.50 -21.26 -4.90
C ILE A 518 -25.17 -21.64 -5.53
N VAL A 519 -25.14 -21.65 -6.87
CA VAL A 519 -23.96 -21.88 -7.67
C VAL A 519 -23.58 -20.56 -8.33
N ASN A 520 -22.39 -20.04 -8.02
CA ASN A 520 -21.81 -18.87 -8.63
C ASN A 520 -20.80 -19.27 -9.70
N VAL A 521 -20.98 -18.74 -10.90
CA VAL A 521 -20.02 -18.89 -12.00
C VAL A 521 -19.72 -17.51 -12.56
N ASN A 522 -18.47 -17.06 -12.42
CA ASN A 522 -18.02 -15.74 -12.89
C ASN A 522 -18.89 -14.58 -12.37
N GLY A 523 -19.29 -14.61 -11.10
CA GLY A 523 -20.10 -13.57 -10.47
C GLY A 523 -21.59 -13.62 -10.84
N LYS A 524 -22.06 -14.67 -11.53
CA LYS A 524 -23.48 -14.91 -11.80
C LYS A 524 -24.00 -16.04 -10.94
N ASP A 525 -24.97 -15.73 -10.10
CA ASP A 525 -25.63 -16.69 -9.24
C ASP A 525 -26.74 -17.44 -9.98
N SER A 526 -26.81 -18.74 -9.74
CA SER A 526 -27.97 -19.58 -10.06
C SER A 526 -28.39 -20.32 -8.80
N GLY A 527 -29.63 -20.11 -8.36
CA GLY A 527 -30.16 -20.73 -7.15
C GLY A 527 -31.06 -21.92 -7.48
N GLN A 528 -30.88 -23.03 -6.76
CA GLN A 528 -31.75 -24.19 -6.80
C GLN A 528 -32.17 -24.57 -5.38
N VAL A 529 -33.42 -24.92 -5.17
CA VAL A 529 -33.90 -25.50 -3.90
C VAL A 529 -33.82 -27.01 -4.01
N VAL A 530 -33.23 -27.65 -3.00
CA VAL A 530 -33.06 -29.10 -2.92
C VAL A 530 -33.77 -29.60 -1.66
N SER A 531 -34.64 -30.60 -1.81
CA SER A 531 -35.32 -31.22 -0.68
C SER A 531 -34.34 -32.04 0.16
N VAL A 532 -34.50 -32.01 1.47
CA VAL A 532 -33.77 -32.85 2.43
C VAL A 532 -34.72 -33.95 2.90
N SER A 533 -34.26 -35.20 2.95
CA SER A 533 -35.11 -36.30 3.41
C SER A 533 -35.34 -36.18 4.92
N SER A 534 -36.61 -36.05 5.33
CA SER A 534 -36.99 -36.22 6.74
C SER A 534 -37.23 -37.71 7.01
N PRO A 535 -36.73 -38.29 8.13
CA PRO A 535 -36.07 -37.67 9.28
C PRO A 535 -34.52 -37.81 9.32
N GLY A 536 -33.90 -38.35 8.27
CA GLY A 536 -32.45 -38.65 8.23
C GLY A 536 -31.54 -37.46 7.93
N GLY A 537 -32.08 -36.40 7.32
CA GLY A 537 -31.30 -35.23 6.94
C GLY A 537 -30.42 -35.43 5.71
N ASP A 538 -30.61 -36.53 4.98
CA ASP A 538 -29.83 -36.86 3.79
C ASP A 538 -30.28 -36.00 2.61
N PHE A 539 -29.31 -35.57 1.80
CA PHE A 539 -29.55 -34.88 0.55
C PHE A 539 -28.57 -35.35 -0.52
N SER A 540 -29.02 -35.30 -1.77
CA SER A 540 -28.20 -35.58 -2.93
C SER A 540 -28.65 -34.73 -4.11
N PHE A 541 -27.71 -34.11 -4.79
CA PHE A 541 -27.98 -33.36 -6.01
C PHE A 541 -26.77 -33.42 -6.94
N LYS A 542 -27.01 -33.14 -8.22
CA LYS A 542 -25.99 -33.11 -9.26
C LYS A 542 -25.80 -31.69 -9.77
N ILE A 543 -24.54 -31.32 -9.97
CA ILE A 543 -24.14 -30.07 -10.60
C ILE A 543 -23.53 -30.40 -11.94
N HIS A 544 -24.01 -29.72 -12.99
CA HIS A 544 -23.52 -29.81 -14.35
C HIS A 544 -22.84 -28.49 -14.75
N PRO A 545 -21.84 -28.52 -15.65
CA PRO A 545 -21.19 -27.33 -16.16
C PRO A 545 -22.03 -26.62 -17.24
N ASP A 546 -23.26 -26.23 -16.91
CA ASP A 546 -24.22 -25.63 -17.86
C ASP A 546 -23.73 -24.28 -18.44
N LYS A 547 -22.69 -23.70 -17.85
CA LYS A 547 -22.02 -22.47 -18.29
C LYS A 547 -20.66 -22.74 -18.96
N GLY A 548 -20.35 -24.00 -19.25
CA GLY A 548 -19.07 -24.43 -19.82
C GLY A 548 -18.01 -24.75 -18.77
N PRO A 549 -16.80 -25.12 -19.21
CA PRO A 549 -15.67 -25.39 -18.32
C PRO A 549 -15.30 -24.14 -17.52
N GLY A 550 -14.80 -24.33 -16.31
CA GLY A 550 -14.49 -23.24 -15.41
C GLY A 550 -14.64 -23.62 -13.94
N ILE A 551 -14.66 -22.60 -13.08
CA ILE A 551 -14.77 -22.77 -11.64
C ILE A 551 -16.17 -22.38 -11.18
N TYR A 552 -16.75 -23.28 -10.40
CA TYR A 552 -18.10 -23.19 -9.87
C TYR A 552 -17.95 -23.13 -8.36
N GLU A 553 -18.30 -21.98 -7.79
CA GLU A 553 -18.40 -21.82 -6.35
C GLU A 553 -19.81 -22.22 -5.92
N VAL A 554 -19.91 -23.11 -4.94
CA VAL A 554 -21.18 -23.65 -4.49
C VAL A 554 -21.33 -23.37 -3.01
N SER A 555 -22.45 -22.74 -2.65
CA SER A 555 -22.79 -22.42 -1.27
C SER A 555 -24.17 -23.00 -0.95
N LEU A 556 -24.27 -23.67 0.19
CA LEU A 556 -25.54 -24.21 0.70
C LEU A 556 -26.03 -23.33 1.85
N TYR A 557 -27.30 -22.96 1.74
CA TYR A 557 -28.01 -22.06 2.63
C TYR A 557 -29.19 -22.78 3.25
N ASN A 558 -29.59 -22.31 4.43
CA ASN A 558 -30.89 -22.63 4.99
C ASN A 558 -32.03 -22.10 4.09
N PRO A 559 -33.24 -22.68 4.16
CA PRO A 559 -34.40 -22.11 3.48
C PRO A 559 -34.70 -20.69 3.93
N LYS A 560 -35.24 -19.87 3.02
CA LYS A 560 -35.67 -18.51 3.36
C LYS A 560 -36.72 -18.58 4.48
N GLY A 561 -36.51 -17.80 5.56
CA GLY A 561 -37.43 -17.73 6.70
C GLY A 561 -37.28 -18.85 7.74
N SER A 562 -36.29 -19.75 7.61
CA SER A 562 -36.05 -20.79 8.63
C SER A 562 -35.19 -20.33 9.81
N LEU A 563 -34.71 -19.08 9.80
CA LEU A 563 -34.00 -18.46 10.93
C LEU A 563 -34.99 -17.66 11.79
N PRO A 564 -34.90 -17.72 13.13
CA PRO A 564 -35.72 -16.91 14.02
C PRO A 564 -35.50 -15.42 13.72
N SER A 565 -36.61 -14.71 13.47
CA SER A 565 -36.62 -13.34 12.94
C SER A 565 -35.81 -12.37 13.81
N THR A 566 -34.71 -11.85 13.27
CA THR A 566 -34.53 -10.39 13.32
C THR A 566 -35.43 -9.80 12.23
N GLU A 567 -35.84 -8.54 12.33
CA GLU A 567 -36.97 -7.91 11.59
C GLU A 567 -36.97 -8.03 10.04
N ALA A 568 -35.99 -8.68 9.42
CA ALA A 568 -35.99 -9.06 8.01
C ALA A 568 -36.16 -10.59 7.86
N GLY A 569 -37.38 -11.07 7.58
CA GLY A 569 -37.71 -12.47 7.22
C GLY A 569 -37.10 -12.98 5.90
N GLU A 570 -35.96 -12.43 5.50
CA GLU A 570 -35.25 -12.74 4.25
C GLU A 570 -33.81 -13.23 4.47
N MET A 571 -33.34 -13.33 5.72
CA MET A 571 -31.96 -13.74 5.98
C MET A 571 -31.72 -15.20 5.55
N MET A 572 -30.74 -15.37 4.68
CA MET A 572 -30.12 -16.64 4.35
C MET A 572 -28.72 -16.65 4.97
N ALA A 573 -28.42 -17.70 5.71
CA ALA A 573 -27.11 -18.01 6.24
C ALA A 573 -26.52 -19.16 5.42
N ASP A 574 -25.37 -18.93 4.81
CA ASP A 574 -24.57 -20.01 4.27
C ASP A 574 -24.06 -20.84 5.44
N PHE A 575 -24.24 -22.16 5.39
CA PHE A 575 -23.64 -23.04 6.38
C PHE A 575 -22.43 -23.77 5.80
N VAL A 576 -22.30 -23.91 4.49
CA VAL A 576 -21.12 -24.51 3.86
C VAL A 576 -20.90 -24.01 2.44
N SER A 577 -19.63 -23.83 2.07
CA SER A 577 -19.20 -23.56 0.70
C SER A 577 -18.05 -24.46 0.27
N PHE A 578 -18.00 -24.73 -1.04
CA PHE A 578 -16.99 -25.57 -1.70
C PHE A 578 -16.85 -25.18 -3.18
N VAL A 579 -15.85 -25.77 -3.85
CA VAL A 579 -15.47 -25.44 -5.22
C VAL A 579 -15.52 -26.68 -6.10
N ILE A 580 -16.01 -26.49 -7.33
CA ILE A 580 -15.89 -27.50 -8.38
C ILE A 580 -15.19 -26.86 -9.58
N ARG A 581 -14.15 -27.54 -10.08
CA ARG A 581 -13.50 -27.20 -11.34
C ARG A 581 -13.96 -28.15 -12.43
N PHE A 582 -14.64 -27.62 -13.44
CA PHE A 582 -14.97 -28.37 -14.64
C PHE A 582 -13.93 -28.13 -15.73
N GLN A 583 -13.39 -29.21 -16.29
CA GLN A 583 -12.34 -29.21 -17.33
C GLN A 583 -12.91 -29.34 -18.74
#